data_AF-W6R6K8-F1
#
_entry.id   AF-W6R6K8-F1
#
_cell.length_a   1.000
_cell.length_b   1.000
_cell.length_c   1.000
_cell.angle_alpha   90.00
_cell.angle_beta   90.00
_cell.angle_gamma   90.00
#
_symmetry.space_group_name_H-M   'P 1'
#
loop_
_entity.id
_entity.type
_entity.pdbx_description
1 polymer ?
#
loop_
_entity_poly.entity_id
_entity_poly.type
_entity_poly.pdbx_seq_one_letter_code
_entity_poly.pdbx_strand_id
1 'polypeptide(L)'
;MEKSDTGPFVILRRNRGNLLKRPGTGGAVLTANGRIDWVGSLELRDEPINKIAMQNTARVMTDVGADILGVVEVESRPVLSAFNRQVLPAVGGTPSTKSWSSTAMMSVGSMSG
;
A
#
# COMPACT_ATOMS: atom_id res chain seq x y z
N MET A 1 -26.46 -11.73 -12.13
CA MET A 1 -25.19 -10.99 -12.10
C MET A 1 -25.17 -10.16 -10.82
N GLU A 2 -24.19 -10.39 -9.96
CA GLU A 2 -24.17 -9.94 -8.57
C GLU A 2 -24.30 -8.40 -8.47
N LYS A 3 -25.26 -7.92 -7.67
CA LYS A 3 -25.56 -6.50 -7.45
C LYS A 3 -24.52 -5.86 -6.50
N SER A 4 -23.24 -6.08 -6.73
CA SER A 4 -22.21 -5.59 -5.81
C SER A 4 -21.76 -4.17 -6.19
N ASP A 5 -21.74 -3.27 -5.22
CA ASP A 5 -21.05 -1.97 -5.33
C ASP A 5 -19.54 -2.10 -5.10
N THR A 6 -19.06 -3.34 -4.95
CA THR A 6 -17.65 -3.68 -4.95
C THR A 6 -17.22 -4.09 -6.36
N GLY A 7 -16.36 -3.28 -6.97
CA GLY A 7 -15.62 -3.64 -8.17
C GLY A 7 -14.23 -4.21 -7.85
N PRO A 8 -13.44 -4.57 -8.86
CA PRO A 8 -12.08 -5.09 -8.66
C PRO A 8 -11.15 -4.07 -7.99
N PHE A 9 -11.26 -2.79 -8.33
CA PHE A 9 -10.33 -1.73 -7.88
C PHE A 9 -10.95 -0.74 -6.90
N VAL A 10 -12.27 -0.59 -6.92
CA VAL A 10 -12.96 0.46 -6.17
C VAL A 10 -14.24 -0.07 -5.53
N ILE A 11 -14.63 0.57 -4.42
CA ILE A 11 -15.92 0.40 -3.76
C ILE A 11 -16.72 1.68 -4.01
N LEU A 12 -17.93 1.52 -4.54
CA LEU A 12 -18.87 2.61 -4.71
C LEU A 12 -19.62 2.86 -3.39
N ARG A 13 -19.39 4.03 -2.78
CA ARG A 13 -20.17 4.52 -1.64
C ARG A 13 -21.28 5.45 -2.12
N ARG A 14 -22.53 5.08 -1.83
CA ARG A 14 -23.70 5.86 -2.22
C ARG A 14 -24.21 6.65 -1.02
N ASN A 15 -24.25 7.98 -1.13
CA ASN A 15 -24.88 8.83 -0.12
C ASN A 15 -26.24 9.33 -0.63
N ARG A 16 -26.28 9.96 -1.82
CA ARG A 16 -27.51 10.50 -2.42
C ARG A 16 -27.45 10.48 -3.95
N GLY A 17 -28.56 10.18 -4.62
CA GLY A 17 -28.60 10.07 -6.09
C GLY A 17 -27.98 8.76 -6.61
N ASN A 18 -27.88 8.62 -7.93
CA ASN A 18 -27.39 7.39 -8.56
C ASN A 18 -26.29 7.70 -9.59
N LEU A 19 -25.06 7.26 -9.32
CA LEU A 19 -23.97 7.31 -10.29
C LEU A 19 -24.24 6.40 -11.49
N LEU A 20 -24.80 5.20 -11.22
CA LEU A 20 -25.08 4.20 -12.23
C LEU A 20 -26.44 3.52 -12.01
N LYS A 21 -27.01 3.00 -13.09
CA LYS A 21 -28.14 2.08 -13.12
C LYS A 21 -27.66 0.69 -13.53
N ARG A 22 -28.28 -0.35 -12.98
CA ARG A 22 -28.10 -1.74 -13.40
C ARG A 22 -29.40 -2.25 -14.01
N PRO A 23 -29.52 -2.27 -15.36
CA PRO A 23 -30.67 -2.86 -16.04
C PRO A 23 -30.71 -4.39 -15.82
N GLY A 24 -31.88 -4.99 -16.03
CA GLY A 24 -32.06 -6.45 -15.88
C GLY A 24 -31.27 -7.27 -16.92
N THR A 25 -30.91 -6.65 -18.04
CA THR A 25 -30.08 -7.21 -19.11
C THR A 25 -28.94 -6.23 -19.44
N GLY A 26 -27.73 -6.74 -19.60
CA GLY A 26 -26.54 -5.92 -19.87
C GLY A 26 -25.76 -5.47 -18.61
N GLY A 27 -24.71 -4.66 -18.82
CA GLY A 27 -23.82 -4.15 -17.77
C GLY A 27 -24.36 -2.93 -17.04
N ALA A 28 -23.59 -2.42 -16.07
CA ALA A 28 -23.89 -1.15 -15.42
C ALA A 28 -23.80 0.02 -16.41
N VAL A 29 -24.72 0.98 -16.30
CA VAL A 29 -24.80 2.18 -17.16
C VAL A 29 -24.63 3.41 -16.30
N LEU A 30 -23.69 4.29 -16.63
CA LEU A 30 -23.51 5.59 -15.98
C LEU A 30 -24.71 6.49 -16.26
N THR A 31 -25.30 7.09 -15.23
CA THR A 31 -26.52 7.89 -15.32
C THR A 31 -26.40 9.31 -14.79
N ALA A 32 -25.35 9.61 -14.02
CA ALA A 32 -25.11 10.97 -13.52
C ALA A 32 -24.51 11.85 -14.61
N ASN A 33 -25.11 13.01 -14.89
CA ASN A 33 -24.61 14.02 -15.82
C ASN A 33 -23.80 15.13 -15.11
N GLY A 34 -23.73 15.09 -13.78
CA GLY A 34 -22.92 16.02 -13.00
C GLY A 34 -23.08 15.84 -11.50
N ARG A 35 -22.43 16.73 -10.73
CA ARG A 35 -22.38 16.69 -9.26
C ARG A 35 -23.76 16.80 -8.59
N ILE A 36 -24.75 17.39 -9.27
CA ILE A 36 -26.12 17.51 -8.73
C ILE A 36 -26.82 16.15 -8.71
N ASP A 37 -26.52 15.28 -9.68
CA ASP A 37 -27.23 14.01 -9.89
C ASP A 37 -26.76 12.90 -8.95
N TRP A 38 -25.56 13.05 -8.39
CA TRP A 38 -24.98 12.09 -7.47
C TRP A 38 -24.00 12.72 -6.48
N VAL A 39 -24.15 12.33 -5.23
CA VAL A 39 -23.24 12.62 -4.12
C VAL A 39 -22.83 11.29 -3.50
N GLY A 40 -21.54 10.99 -3.56
CA GLY A 40 -20.94 9.76 -3.03
C GLY A 40 -19.43 9.78 -3.21
N SER A 41 -18.77 8.65 -2.92
CA SER A 41 -17.33 8.48 -3.12
C SER A 41 -17.03 7.15 -3.81
N LEU A 42 -15.91 7.13 -4.53
CA LEU A 42 -15.24 5.90 -4.94
C LEU A 42 -14.04 5.73 -4.01
N GLU A 43 -14.06 4.67 -3.22
CA GLU A 43 -12.93 4.29 -2.37
C GLU A 43 -12.08 3.28 -3.13
N LEU A 44 -10.78 3.53 -3.24
CA LEU A 44 -9.86 2.51 -3.75
C LEU A 44 -9.87 1.32 -2.80
N ARG A 45 -9.89 0.12 -3.36
CA ARG A 45 -9.69 -1.10 -2.58
C ARG A 45 -8.23 -1.20 -2.22
N ASP A 46 -7.99 -1.57 -0.98
CA ASP A 46 -6.68 -2.03 -0.54
C ASP A 46 -6.40 -3.37 -1.24
N GLU A 47 -5.66 -3.31 -2.34
CA GLU A 47 -4.97 -4.47 -2.88
C GLU A 47 -3.59 -4.57 -2.19
N PRO A 48 -3.11 -5.77 -1.83
CA PRO A 48 -1.75 -5.90 -1.36
C PRO A 48 -0.83 -5.41 -2.48
N ILE A 49 -0.14 -4.29 -2.26
CA ILE A 49 0.97 -3.84 -3.10
C ILE A 49 1.84 -5.07 -3.36
N ASN A 50 2.14 -5.32 -4.65
CA ASN A 50 2.71 -6.55 -5.18
C ASN A 50 3.54 -7.32 -4.13
N LYS A 51 2.89 -8.30 -3.48
CA LYS A 51 3.47 -9.10 -2.40
C LYS A 51 4.82 -9.69 -2.81
N ILE A 52 4.97 -10.05 -4.09
CA ILE A 52 6.19 -10.62 -4.64
C ILE A 52 7.30 -9.57 -4.68
N ALA A 53 7.02 -8.33 -5.11
CA ALA A 53 8.02 -7.27 -5.13
C ALA A 53 8.53 -6.95 -3.71
N MET A 54 7.62 -6.78 -2.75
CA MET A 54 7.99 -6.52 -1.35
C MET A 54 8.78 -7.69 -0.74
N GLN A 55 8.37 -8.93 -1.02
CA GLN A 55 9.09 -10.12 -0.58
C GLN A 55 10.48 -10.22 -1.22
N ASN A 56 10.61 -9.87 -2.50
CA ASN A 56 11.90 -9.87 -3.19
C ASN A 56 12.84 -8.80 -2.63
N THR A 57 12.34 -7.60 -2.32
CA THR A 57 13.12 -6.60 -1.59
C THR A 57 13.59 -7.14 -0.23
N ALA A 58 12.70 -7.80 0.52
CA ALA A 58 13.04 -8.41 1.80
C ALA A 58 14.09 -9.55 1.67
N ARG A 59 14.01 -10.36 0.62
CA ARG A 59 15.01 -11.39 0.31
C ARG A 59 16.36 -10.76 0.01
N VAL A 60 16.42 -9.78 -0.88
CA VAL A 60 17.66 -9.06 -1.19
C VAL A 60 18.26 -8.45 0.08
N MET A 61 17.45 -7.79 0.92
CA MET A 61 17.93 -7.24 2.19
C MET A 61 18.50 -8.32 3.13
N THR A 62 17.88 -9.51 3.16
CA THR A 62 18.33 -10.64 3.99
C THR A 62 19.61 -11.26 3.44
N ASP A 63 19.67 -11.48 2.13
CA ASP A 63 20.80 -12.10 1.44
C ASP A 63 22.05 -11.22 1.46
N VAL A 64 21.88 -9.89 1.44
CA VAL A 64 23.00 -8.95 1.56
C VAL A 64 23.67 -9.05 2.94
N GLY A 65 22.94 -9.41 4.00
CA GLY A 65 23.51 -9.61 5.33
C GLY A 65 24.18 -8.35 5.93
N ALA A 66 23.68 -7.16 5.59
CA ALA A 66 24.29 -5.91 6.02
C ALA A 66 24.17 -5.68 7.54
N ASP A 67 25.25 -5.24 8.18
CA ASP A 67 25.23 -4.78 9.57
C ASP A 67 24.43 -3.48 9.75
N ILE A 68 24.43 -2.63 8.71
CA ILE A 68 23.75 -1.34 8.69
C ILE A 68 23.01 -1.19 7.36
N LEU A 69 21.70 -0.93 7.44
CA LEU A 69 20.87 -0.62 6.29
C LEU A 69 20.39 0.83 6.36
N GLY A 70 20.88 1.67 5.44
CA GLY A 70 20.40 3.03 5.25
C GLY A 70 19.14 3.06 4.41
N VAL A 71 18.13 3.82 4.84
CA VAL A 71 16.91 4.08 4.05
C VAL A 71 16.78 5.58 3.85
N VAL A 72 16.61 5.99 2.59
CA VAL A 72 16.49 7.39 2.18
C VAL A 72 15.04 7.69 1.83
N GLU A 73 14.57 8.91 2.13
CA GLU A 73 13.24 9.40 1.74
C GLU A 73 12.09 8.44 2.09
N VAL A 74 12.02 8.03 3.36
CA VAL A 74 10.94 7.16 3.84
C VAL A 74 9.60 7.92 3.76
N GLU A 75 8.78 7.56 2.77
CA GLU A 75 7.44 8.14 2.57
C GLU A 75 6.50 7.91 3.78
N SER A 76 6.68 6.78 4.47
CA SER A 76 5.84 6.40 5.60
C SER A 76 6.59 5.53 6.60
N ARG A 77 6.94 6.13 7.75
CA ARG A 77 7.58 5.41 8.87
C ARG A 77 6.70 4.27 9.41
N PRO A 78 5.36 4.41 9.53
CA PRO A 78 4.49 3.29 9.90
C PRO A 78 4.56 2.12 8.92
N VAL A 79 4.61 2.39 7.61
CA VAL A 79 4.72 1.34 6.57
C VAL A 79 6.07 0.64 6.65
N LEU A 80 7.17 1.38 6.82
CA LEU A 80 8.50 0.79 7.03
C LEU A 80 8.55 -0.08 8.30
N SER A 81 7.90 0.37 9.38
CA SER A 81 7.77 -0.42 10.61
C SER A 81 6.95 -1.70 10.40
N ALA A 82 5.88 -1.64 9.61
CA ALA A 82 5.09 -2.81 9.26
C ALA A 82 5.90 -3.78 8.38
N PHE A 83 6.63 -3.28 7.38
CA PHE A 83 7.54 -4.08 6.56
C PHE A 83 8.56 -4.83 7.42
N ASN A 84 9.25 -4.13 8.33
CA ASN A 84 10.25 -4.71 9.22
C ASN A 84 9.66 -5.81 10.13
N ARG A 85 8.43 -5.62 10.62
CA ARG A 85 7.79 -6.56 11.56
C ARG A 85 7.03 -7.72 10.89
N GLN A 86 6.62 -7.57 9.63
CA GLN A 86 5.72 -8.53 8.98
C GLN A 86 6.34 -9.17 7.73
N VAL A 87 7.04 -8.38 6.91
CA VAL A 87 7.53 -8.84 5.61
C VAL A 87 8.90 -9.50 5.73
N LEU A 88 9.82 -8.91 6.51
CA LEU A 88 11.15 -9.52 6.77
C LEU A 88 11.02 -10.93 7.38
N PRO A 89 10.22 -11.16 8.46
CA PRO A 89 10.03 -12.52 9.00
C PRO A 89 9.42 -13.50 8.01
N ALA A 90 8.51 -13.02 7.14
CA ALA A 90 7.82 -13.89 6.18
C ALA A 90 8.75 -14.48 5.11
N VAL A 91 9.97 -13.95 4.96
CA VAL A 91 11.01 -14.48 4.08
C VAL A 91 12.21 -15.05 4.84
N GLY A 92 12.11 -15.18 6.17
CA GLY A 92 13.18 -15.72 7.03
C GLY A 92 14.20 -14.68 7.51
N GLY A 93 14.00 -13.39 7.21
CA GLY A 93 14.84 -12.30 7.71
C GLY A 93 14.49 -11.89 9.15
N THR A 94 15.45 -11.34 9.87
CA THR A 94 15.27 -10.89 11.26
C THR A 94 14.81 -9.42 11.32
N PRO A 95 13.74 -9.09 12.09
CA PRO A 95 13.36 -7.71 12.32
C PRO A 95 14.45 -6.93 13.05
N SER A 96 14.74 -5.73 12.57
CA SER A 96 15.61 -4.80 13.29
C SER A 96 14.89 -4.25 14.52
N THR A 97 15.56 -4.27 15.68
CA THR A 97 15.02 -3.80 16.98
C THR A 97 15.37 -2.35 17.30
N LYS A 98 16.25 -1.72 16.50
CA LYS A 98 16.74 -0.35 16.76
C LYS A 98 15.74 0.73 16.31
N SER A 99 15.66 1.78 17.12
CA SER A 99 14.89 3.00 16.87
C SER A 99 15.36 3.68 15.58
N TRP A 100 14.44 3.90 14.63
CA TRP A 100 14.71 4.61 13.38
C TRP A 100 14.71 6.13 13.65
N SER A 101 15.90 6.72 13.72
CA SER A 101 16.08 8.18 13.80
C SER A 101 15.76 8.81 12.43
N SER A 102 14.86 9.79 12.39
CA SER A 102 14.39 10.44 11.16
C SER A 102 15.35 11.47 10.57
N THR A 103 16.60 11.50 11.01
CA THR A 103 17.60 12.42 10.46
C THR A 103 18.59 11.59 9.65
N ALA A 104 18.40 11.57 8.33
CA ALA A 104 19.48 11.23 7.42
C ALA A 104 20.56 12.32 7.58
N MET A 105 21.56 12.06 8.42
CA MET A 105 22.83 12.76 8.36
C MET A 105 23.91 11.70 8.26
N MET A 106 24.57 11.65 7.10
CA MET A 106 25.78 10.88 6.88
C MET A 106 26.74 11.11 8.06
N SER A 107 27.18 10.02 8.68
CA SER A 107 28.45 9.99 9.37
C SER A 107 29.22 8.79 8.85
N VAL A 108 30.04 9.02 7.82
CA VAL A 108 31.22 8.20 7.58
C VAL A 108 32.11 8.39 8.81
N GLY A 109 32.07 7.41 9.71
CA GLY A 109 33.04 7.28 10.78
C GLY A 109 34.22 6.49 10.24
N SER A 110 35.29 7.20 9.87
CA SER A 110 36.62 6.62 9.77
C SER A 110 36.97 5.92 11.08
N MET A 111 37.33 4.65 11.03
CA MET A 111 38.15 4.02 12.08
C MET A 111 39.24 3.19 11.42
N SER A 112 40.38 3.86 11.28
CA SER A 112 41.72 3.29 11.37
C SER A 112 41.87 2.45 12.65
N GLY A 113 42.50 1.28 12.53
CA GLY A 113 42.93 0.46 13.67
C GLY A 113 42.94 -1.01 13.33
#